data_AF-A0A4U7EZ28-F1
#
_entry.id   AF-A0A4U7EZ28-F1
#
_cell.length_a   1.000
_cell.length_b   1.000
_cell.length_c   1.000
_cell.angle_alpha   90.00
_cell.angle_beta   90.00
_cell.angle_gamma   90.00
#
_symmetry.space_group_name_H-M   'P 1'
#
loop_
_entity.id
_entity.type
_entity.pdbx_description
1 polymer ?
#
loop_
_entity_poly.entity_id
_entity_poly.type
_entity_poly.pdbx_seq_one_letter_code
_entity_poly.pdbx_strand_id
1 'polypeptide(L)'
;RYFLASIGLLGVALTVLWWATGATSVSGVAAAADGLGGPAWLVAAAALLLAAMIQSALVPFHRWLLSSMTAPTPASALMHAGFVNAGGILLLRFAPVVTVDATFMLAVVAVGATSALLGKLLKSVQAAAKSELGCSTVGQMGFMIMQAGLGFFGAAVTHLVLHGFYKAYHFLSAGAQVEHTSPADEDASGTSLAGAAVVLLTGVAGGALFAVLTGKGTSVDSGLLLVVFVVLTTLHAARSAVTHTSLSANARYGAVPLVFLPAIAVYALVYEAISGVLSGLPVVAAPTQLSAAHVLVAAVFLAVYVP
;
A
#
# COMPACT_ATOMS: atom_id res chain seq x y z
N ARG A 1 19.14 -10.79 -11.84
CA ARG A 1 19.05 -11.83 -10.77
C ARG A 1 17.65 -11.86 -10.14
N TYR A 2 17.22 -10.79 -9.43
CA TYR A 2 15.88 -10.75 -8.81
C TYR A 2 14.72 -10.96 -9.80
N PHE A 3 14.71 -10.28 -10.94
CA PHE A 3 13.68 -10.51 -11.97
C PHE A 3 13.62 -11.96 -12.47
N LEU A 4 14.79 -12.59 -12.72
CA LEU A 4 14.83 -14.00 -13.13
C LEU A 4 14.30 -14.92 -12.02
N ALA A 5 14.61 -14.64 -10.75
CA ALA A 5 14.07 -15.40 -9.62
C ALA A 5 12.55 -15.25 -9.51
N SER A 6 12.02 -14.04 -9.67
CA SER A 6 10.57 -13.79 -9.70
C SER A 6 9.88 -14.52 -10.86
N ILE A 7 10.47 -14.49 -12.06
CA ILE A 7 9.94 -15.23 -13.22
C ILE A 7 9.97 -16.74 -12.97
N GLY A 8 11.06 -17.26 -12.39
CA GLY A 8 11.17 -18.67 -12.01
C GLY A 8 10.09 -19.08 -11.00
N LEU A 9 9.86 -18.27 -9.97
CA LEU A 9 8.80 -18.49 -8.98
C LEU A 9 7.40 -18.44 -9.61
N LEU A 10 7.16 -17.50 -10.51
CA LEU A 10 5.92 -17.46 -11.28
C LEU A 10 5.76 -18.73 -12.13
N GLY A 11 6.82 -19.19 -12.79
CA GLY A 11 6.82 -20.44 -13.55
C GLY A 11 6.48 -21.65 -12.68
N VAL A 12 7.03 -21.74 -11.46
CA VAL A 12 6.67 -22.77 -10.48
C VAL A 12 5.19 -22.69 -10.12
N ALA A 13 4.69 -21.50 -9.77
CA ALA A 13 3.28 -21.32 -9.43
C ALA A 13 2.36 -21.76 -10.56
N LEU A 14 2.62 -21.31 -11.79
CA LEU A 14 1.81 -21.65 -12.96
C LEU A 14 1.86 -23.14 -13.28
N THR A 15 3.03 -23.78 -13.16
CA THR A 15 3.17 -25.22 -13.41
C THR A 15 2.39 -26.04 -12.39
N VAL A 16 2.47 -25.66 -11.11
CA VAL A 16 1.74 -26.36 -10.04
C VAL A 16 0.24 -26.15 -10.16
N LEU A 17 -0.22 -24.93 -10.50
CA LEU A 17 -1.64 -24.65 -10.74
C LEU A 17 -2.17 -25.40 -11.95
N TRP A 18 -1.40 -25.47 -13.04
CA TRP A 18 -1.74 -26.26 -14.21
C TRP A 18 -1.83 -27.75 -13.87
N TRP A 19 -0.87 -28.28 -13.11
CA TRP A 19 -0.91 -29.69 -12.68
C TRP A 19 -2.11 -30.00 -11.77
N ALA A 20 -2.45 -29.07 -10.86
CA ALA A 20 -3.55 -29.26 -9.92
C ALA A 20 -4.95 -29.09 -10.55
N THR A 21 -5.09 -28.20 -11.54
CA THR A 21 -6.40 -27.81 -12.10
C THR A 21 -6.62 -28.24 -13.55
N GLY A 22 -5.56 -28.60 -14.28
CA GLY A 22 -5.58 -28.79 -15.74
C GLY A 22 -5.72 -27.49 -16.54
N ALA A 23 -5.90 -26.33 -15.89
CA ALA A 23 -6.16 -25.07 -16.57
C ALA A 23 -4.88 -24.42 -17.10
N THR A 24 -4.96 -23.89 -18.32
CA THR A 24 -3.86 -23.13 -18.97
C THR A 24 -4.11 -21.62 -19.02
N SER A 25 -5.25 -21.17 -18.50
CA SER A 25 -5.63 -19.76 -18.41
C SER A 25 -5.89 -19.35 -16.96
N VAL A 26 -5.65 -18.07 -16.64
CA VAL A 26 -5.91 -17.52 -15.30
C VAL A 26 -7.40 -17.63 -14.94
N SER A 27 -8.29 -17.41 -15.91
CA SER A 27 -9.74 -17.59 -15.72
C SER A 27 -10.13 -19.04 -15.47
N GLY A 28 -9.47 -20.00 -16.12
CA GLY A 28 -9.67 -21.42 -15.87
C GLY A 28 -9.21 -21.83 -14.47
N VAL A 29 -8.06 -21.33 -14.01
CA VAL A 29 -7.59 -21.54 -12.63
C VAL A 29 -8.59 -20.96 -11.63
N ALA A 30 -9.11 -19.76 -11.89
CA ALA A 30 -10.12 -19.14 -11.04
C ALA A 30 -11.43 -19.95 -10.98
N ALA A 31 -11.87 -20.52 -12.10
CA ALA A 31 -13.05 -21.40 -12.15
C ALA A 31 -12.86 -22.72 -11.38
N ALA A 32 -11.61 -23.15 -11.21
CA ALA A 32 -11.25 -24.35 -10.44
C ALA A 32 -10.85 -24.04 -8.98
N ALA A 33 -11.02 -22.79 -8.51
CA ALA A 33 -10.51 -22.35 -7.22
C ALA A 33 -11.11 -23.10 -6.02
N ASP A 34 -12.38 -23.51 -6.09
CA ASP A 34 -13.05 -24.25 -5.02
C ASP A 34 -12.43 -25.64 -4.77
N GLY A 35 -11.73 -26.19 -5.76
CA GLY A 35 -10.99 -27.45 -5.66
C GLY A 35 -9.54 -27.28 -5.23
N LEU A 36 -9.04 -26.05 -5.09
CA LEU A 36 -7.68 -25.79 -4.66
C LEU A 36 -7.53 -26.01 -3.16
N GLY A 37 -6.46 -26.69 -2.77
CA GLY A 37 -6.13 -26.91 -1.37
C GLY A 37 -4.90 -27.80 -1.20
N GLY A 38 -4.53 -28.03 0.06
CA GLY A 38 -3.43 -28.91 0.41
C GLY A 38 -2.04 -28.41 -0.03
N PRO A 39 -1.03 -29.29 -0.03
CA PRO A 39 0.37 -28.89 -0.22
C PRO A 39 0.68 -28.27 -1.58
N ALA A 40 0.06 -28.77 -2.66
CA ALA A 40 0.30 -28.25 -4.01
C ALA A 40 -0.17 -26.80 -4.15
N TRP A 41 -1.38 -26.51 -3.68
CA TRP A 41 -1.88 -25.13 -3.62
C TRP A 41 -0.96 -24.23 -2.79
N LEU A 42 -0.50 -24.69 -1.61
CA LEU A 42 0.35 -23.89 -0.74
C LEU A 42 1.69 -23.53 -1.43
N VAL A 43 2.29 -24.46 -2.17
CA VAL A 43 3.49 -24.20 -2.97
C VAL A 43 3.21 -23.15 -4.04
N ALA A 44 2.10 -23.26 -4.76
CA ALA A 44 1.72 -22.27 -5.77
C ALA A 44 1.47 -20.89 -5.16
N ALA A 45 0.70 -20.81 -4.07
CA ALA A 45 0.38 -19.56 -3.37
C ALA A 45 1.63 -18.89 -2.81
N ALA A 46 2.51 -19.65 -2.13
CA ALA A 46 3.77 -19.13 -1.61
C ALA A 46 4.71 -18.66 -2.74
N ALA A 47 4.77 -19.38 -3.86
CA ALA A 47 5.55 -18.96 -5.03
C ALA A 47 5.02 -17.65 -5.64
N LEU A 48 3.69 -17.49 -5.74
CA LEU A 48 3.06 -16.22 -6.15
C LEU A 48 3.40 -15.08 -5.20
N LEU A 49 3.29 -15.31 -3.89
CA LEU A 49 3.62 -14.29 -2.87
C LEU A 49 5.09 -13.89 -2.95
N LEU A 50 6.03 -14.84 -3.03
CA LEU A 50 7.45 -14.54 -3.17
C LEU A 50 7.75 -13.80 -4.47
N ALA A 51 7.12 -14.19 -5.58
CA ALA A 51 7.25 -13.48 -6.85
C ALA A 51 6.75 -12.04 -6.73
N ALA A 52 5.61 -11.82 -6.07
CA ALA A 52 5.05 -10.49 -5.81
C ALA A 52 5.96 -9.66 -4.89
N MET A 53 6.51 -10.26 -3.81
CA MET A 53 7.45 -9.60 -2.91
C MET A 53 8.69 -9.08 -3.66
N ILE A 54 9.23 -9.89 -4.57
CA ILE A 54 10.41 -9.51 -5.37
C ILE A 54 10.03 -8.37 -6.33
N GLN A 55 8.94 -8.50 -7.09
CA GLN A 55 8.51 -7.50 -8.07
C GLN A 55 8.14 -6.17 -7.44
N SER A 56 7.57 -6.19 -6.24
CA SER A 56 7.20 -4.98 -5.49
C SER A 56 8.31 -4.47 -4.57
N ALA A 57 9.53 -5.03 -4.68
CA ALA A 57 10.70 -4.61 -3.91
C ALA A 57 10.47 -4.60 -2.39
N LEU A 58 9.69 -5.56 -1.86
CA LEU A 58 9.50 -5.70 -0.42
C LEU A 58 10.80 -6.11 0.26
N VAL A 59 10.92 -5.88 1.56
CA VAL A 59 12.03 -6.42 2.35
C VAL A 59 11.92 -7.96 2.39
N PRO A 60 13.01 -8.73 2.13
CA PRO A 60 14.43 -8.32 1.99
C PRO A 60 14.91 -8.05 0.54
N PHE A 61 14.03 -8.06 -0.45
CA PHE A 61 14.34 -7.91 -1.87
C PHE A 61 14.45 -6.45 -2.35
N HIS A 62 14.20 -5.46 -1.49
CA HIS A 62 14.20 -4.03 -1.80
C HIS A 62 15.46 -3.46 -2.47
N ARG A 63 16.61 -4.13 -2.34
CA ARG A 63 17.90 -3.61 -2.82
C ARG A 63 17.94 -3.36 -4.33
N TRP A 64 17.23 -4.14 -5.15
CA TRP A 64 17.23 -3.90 -6.60
C TRP A 64 16.62 -2.55 -6.95
N LEU A 65 15.58 -2.16 -6.20
CA LEU A 65 14.92 -0.88 -6.40
C LEU A 65 15.84 0.28 -5.99
N LEU A 66 16.48 0.18 -4.83
CA LEU A 66 17.46 1.18 -4.38
C LEU A 66 18.65 1.31 -5.33
N SER A 67 19.10 0.19 -5.93
CA SER A 67 20.17 0.22 -6.92
C SER A 67 19.79 0.92 -8.23
N SER A 68 18.48 1.04 -8.53
CA SER A 68 18.00 1.73 -9.73
C SER A 68 18.05 3.27 -9.63
N MET A 69 18.42 3.80 -8.46
CA MET A 69 18.53 5.25 -8.22
C MET A 69 19.68 5.93 -8.95
N THR A 70 20.61 5.16 -9.50
CA THR A 70 21.69 5.64 -10.38
C THR A 70 21.24 5.82 -11.82
N ALA A 71 20.05 5.34 -12.20
CA ALA A 71 19.51 5.48 -13.54
C ALA A 71 19.06 6.93 -13.82
N PRO A 72 18.98 7.34 -15.11
CA PRO A 72 18.41 8.63 -15.49
C PRO A 72 17.01 8.83 -14.92
N THR A 73 16.65 10.09 -14.62
CA THR A 73 15.41 10.44 -13.92
C THR A 73 14.14 9.82 -14.52
N PRO A 74 13.93 9.76 -15.85
CA PRO A 74 12.75 9.10 -16.43
C PRO A 74 12.74 7.58 -16.19
N ALA A 75 13.91 6.92 -16.26
CA ALA A 75 14.03 5.50 -16.01
C ALA A 75 13.77 5.17 -14.53
N SER A 76 14.30 5.99 -13.62
CA SER A 76 14.01 5.90 -12.19
C SER A 76 12.53 6.08 -11.87
N ALA A 77 11.87 7.07 -12.49
CA ALA A 77 10.43 7.28 -12.35
C ALA A 77 9.65 6.03 -12.77
N LEU A 78 9.96 5.44 -13.93
CA LEU A 78 9.32 4.21 -14.40
C LEU A 78 9.53 3.02 -13.44
N MET A 79 10.73 2.88 -12.86
CA MET A 79 11.04 1.80 -11.92
C MET A 79 10.25 1.94 -10.61
N HIS A 80 10.15 3.15 -10.05
CA HIS A 80 9.52 3.41 -8.75
C HIS A 80 8.02 3.67 -8.79
N ALA A 81 7.49 4.10 -9.94
CA ALA A 81 6.08 4.36 -10.14
C ALA A 81 5.37 3.25 -10.92
N GLY A 82 6.08 2.52 -11.76
CA GLY A 82 5.53 1.50 -12.67
C GLY A 82 5.87 0.08 -12.26
N PHE A 83 7.13 -0.33 -12.41
CA PHE A 83 7.54 -1.74 -12.28
C PHE A 83 7.20 -2.35 -10.91
N VAL A 84 7.36 -1.59 -9.83
CA VAL A 84 7.05 -2.03 -8.47
C VAL A 84 5.57 -2.41 -8.27
N ASN A 85 4.67 -1.96 -9.16
CA ASN A 85 3.25 -2.24 -9.06
C ASN A 85 2.89 -3.67 -9.52
N ALA A 86 3.80 -4.35 -10.23
CA ALA A 86 3.53 -5.66 -10.83
C ALA A 86 3.16 -6.73 -9.80
N GLY A 87 3.74 -6.70 -8.59
CA GLY A 87 3.41 -7.66 -7.54
C GLY A 87 1.97 -7.55 -7.04
N GLY A 88 1.44 -6.33 -6.89
CA GLY A 88 0.04 -6.12 -6.53
C GLY A 88 -0.95 -6.61 -7.59
N ILE A 89 -0.64 -6.34 -8.87
CA ILE A 89 -1.44 -6.84 -9.99
C ILE A 89 -1.38 -8.37 -10.08
N LEU A 90 -0.22 -8.97 -9.79
CA LEU A 90 -0.09 -10.43 -9.74
C LEU A 90 -1.02 -11.03 -8.69
N LEU A 91 -1.02 -10.50 -7.46
CA LEU A 91 -1.90 -10.98 -6.39
C LEU A 91 -3.39 -10.77 -6.71
N LEU A 92 -3.77 -9.65 -7.34
CA LEU A 92 -5.13 -9.44 -7.83
C LEU A 92 -5.53 -10.49 -8.86
N ARG A 93 -4.67 -10.75 -9.86
CA ARG A 93 -4.99 -11.69 -10.95
C ARG A 93 -5.17 -13.12 -10.45
N PHE A 94 -4.42 -13.49 -9.43
CA PHE A 94 -4.53 -14.78 -8.76
C PHE A 94 -5.26 -14.68 -7.40
N ALA A 95 -6.09 -13.67 -7.21
CA ALA A 95 -6.87 -13.52 -5.97
C ALA A 95 -7.63 -14.80 -5.61
N PRO A 96 -8.29 -15.53 -6.55
CA PRO A 96 -8.96 -16.80 -6.24
C PRO A 96 -8.03 -17.89 -5.69
N VAL A 97 -6.73 -17.84 -5.97
CA VAL A 97 -5.73 -18.76 -5.41
C VAL A 97 -5.27 -18.27 -4.03
N VAL A 98 -5.07 -16.97 -3.87
CA VAL A 98 -4.53 -16.37 -2.64
C VAL A 98 -5.57 -16.35 -1.52
N THR A 99 -6.86 -16.28 -1.85
CA THR A 99 -7.97 -16.18 -0.88
C THR A 99 -8.54 -17.53 -0.44
N VAL A 100 -7.97 -18.66 -0.87
CA VAL A 100 -8.45 -20.01 -0.50
C VAL A 100 -8.39 -20.24 1.01
N ASP A 101 -7.38 -19.69 1.68
CA ASP A 101 -7.15 -19.88 3.12
C ASP A 101 -6.89 -18.56 3.84
N ALA A 102 -7.60 -18.35 4.95
CA ALA A 102 -7.51 -17.13 5.74
C ALA A 102 -6.13 -16.97 6.44
N THR A 103 -5.47 -18.09 6.78
CA THR A 103 -4.13 -18.05 7.39
C THR A 103 -3.10 -17.57 6.38
N PHE A 104 -3.22 -17.98 5.12
CA PHE A 104 -2.38 -17.49 4.04
C PHE A 104 -2.59 -16.00 3.79
N MET A 105 -3.85 -15.53 3.77
CA MET A 105 -4.15 -14.08 3.69
C MET A 105 -3.51 -13.29 4.84
N LEU A 106 -3.54 -13.82 6.06
CA LEU A 106 -2.85 -13.22 7.20
C LEU A 106 -1.32 -13.21 7.01
N ALA A 107 -0.73 -14.22 6.37
CA ALA A 107 0.70 -14.21 6.02
C ALA A 107 1.02 -13.10 5.01
N VAL A 108 0.14 -12.85 4.03
CA VAL A 108 0.26 -11.71 3.10
C VAL A 108 0.21 -10.38 3.86
N VAL A 109 -0.72 -10.22 4.81
CA VAL A 109 -0.79 -9.05 5.72
C VAL A 109 0.53 -8.88 6.47
N ALA A 110 1.05 -9.94 7.09
CA ALA A 110 2.27 -9.89 7.90
C ALA A 110 3.50 -9.49 7.06
N VAL A 111 3.64 -10.03 5.85
CA VAL A 111 4.71 -9.69 4.91
C VAL A 111 4.61 -8.22 4.48
N GLY A 112 3.42 -7.76 4.10
CA GLY A 112 3.18 -6.37 3.72
C GLY A 112 3.46 -5.39 4.86
N ALA A 113 2.90 -5.67 6.04
CA ALA A 113 3.09 -4.89 7.27
C ALA A 113 4.56 -4.78 7.65
N THR A 114 5.29 -5.90 7.64
CA THR A 114 6.72 -5.93 7.96
C THR A 114 7.51 -5.05 7.00
N SER A 115 7.27 -5.17 5.69
CA SER A 115 7.96 -4.34 4.70
C SER A 115 7.58 -2.86 4.81
N ALA A 116 6.33 -2.53 5.15
CA ALA A 116 5.89 -1.16 5.35
C ALA A 116 6.62 -0.49 6.54
N LEU A 117 6.71 -1.20 7.66
CA LEU A 117 7.39 -0.72 8.87
C LEU A 117 8.91 -0.60 8.65
N LEU A 118 9.54 -1.62 8.06
CA LEU A 118 10.97 -1.59 7.76
C LEU A 118 11.29 -0.53 6.69
N GLY A 119 10.42 -0.32 5.70
CA GLY A 119 10.56 0.76 4.73
C GLY A 119 10.59 2.14 5.38
N LYS A 120 9.75 2.36 6.41
CA LYS A 120 9.78 3.59 7.21
C LYS A 120 11.09 3.76 7.98
N LEU A 121 11.59 2.70 8.62
CA LEU A 121 12.88 2.74 9.33
C LEU A 121 14.07 2.96 8.39
N LEU A 122 14.05 2.31 7.22
CA LEU A 122 15.06 2.52 6.19
C LEU A 122 15.04 3.95 5.67
N LYS A 123 13.86 4.55 5.53
CA LYS A 123 13.67 5.95 5.12
C LYS A 123 14.35 6.91 6.12
N SER A 124 14.16 6.72 7.43
CA SER A 124 14.70 7.64 8.45
C SER A 124 16.23 7.66 8.55
N VAL A 125 16.92 6.67 7.99
CA VAL A 125 18.39 6.60 7.99
C VAL A 125 19.01 7.00 6.65
N GLN A 126 18.21 7.39 5.64
CA GLN A 126 18.76 7.86 4.36
C GLN A 126 19.17 9.33 4.43
N ALA A 127 20.40 9.63 4.04
CA ALA A 127 20.92 11.00 3.98
C ALA A 127 20.57 11.74 2.67
N ALA A 128 20.27 11.01 1.60
CA ALA A 128 20.02 11.58 0.28
C ALA A 128 18.53 11.50 -0.10
N ALA A 129 17.97 12.61 -0.60
CA ALA A 129 16.55 12.72 -0.96
C ALA A 129 16.08 11.63 -1.96
N LYS A 130 16.92 11.25 -2.94
CA LYS A 130 16.60 10.16 -3.88
C LYS A 130 16.50 8.80 -3.17
N SER A 131 17.42 8.51 -2.25
CA SER A 131 17.41 7.26 -1.48
C SER A 131 16.25 7.22 -0.49
N GLU A 132 15.92 8.35 0.13
CA GLU A 132 14.74 8.52 0.98
C GLU A 132 13.46 8.24 0.19
N LEU A 133 13.36 8.81 -1.02
CA LEU A 133 12.26 8.56 -1.93
C LEU A 133 12.20 7.07 -2.35
N GLY A 134 13.34 6.43 -2.57
CA GLY A 134 13.39 4.98 -2.82
C GLY A 134 12.87 4.14 -1.65
N CYS A 135 13.30 4.44 -0.42
CA CYS A 135 12.83 3.74 0.77
C CYS A 135 11.34 3.96 1.05
N SER A 136 10.80 5.15 0.75
CA SER A 136 9.36 5.38 0.83
C SER A 136 8.57 4.51 -0.15
N THR A 137 9.11 4.17 -1.33
CA THR A 137 8.47 3.21 -2.25
C THR A 137 8.36 1.84 -1.62
N VAL A 138 9.43 1.35 -0.97
CA VAL A 138 9.44 0.04 -0.28
C VAL A 138 8.35 -0.01 0.79
N GLY A 139 8.18 1.09 1.54
CA GLY A 139 7.13 1.24 2.53
C GLY A 139 5.71 1.19 1.93
N GLN A 140 5.47 1.99 0.89
CA GLN A 140 4.16 2.08 0.22
C GLN A 140 3.77 0.77 -0.47
N MET A 141 4.70 0.09 -1.13
CA MET A 141 4.44 -1.22 -1.74
C MET A 141 4.16 -2.29 -0.68
N GLY A 142 4.82 -2.24 0.47
CA GLY A 142 4.47 -3.08 1.62
C GLY A 142 3.02 -2.85 2.08
N PHE A 143 2.61 -1.58 2.18
CA PHE A 143 1.23 -1.20 2.54
C PHE A 143 0.22 -1.68 1.50
N MET A 144 0.54 -1.59 0.21
CA MET A 144 -0.30 -2.12 -0.86
C MET A 144 -0.44 -3.65 -0.79
N ILE A 145 0.64 -4.41 -0.49
CA ILE A 145 0.54 -5.87 -0.30
C ILE A 145 -0.32 -6.18 0.92
N MET A 146 -0.20 -5.39 2.00
CA MET A 146 -1.04 -5.54 3.18
C MET A 146 -2.53 -5.33 2.85
N GLN A 147 -2.88 -4.33 2.04
CA GLN A 147 -4.26 -4.12 1.58
C GLN A 147 -4.81 -5.32 0.80
N ALA A 148 -3.99 -5.92 -0.07
CA ALA A 148 -4.35 -7.16 -0.76
C ALA A 148 -4.55 -8.32 0.23
N GLY A 149 -3.69 -8.46 1.23
CA GLY A 149 -3.82 -9.47 2.29
C GLY A 149 -5.03 -9.27 3.22
N LEU A 150 -5.52 -8.03 3.38
CA LEU A 150 -6.79 -7.75 4.06
C LEU A 150 -8.01 -8.10 3.21
N GLY A 151 -7.81 -8.55 1.97
CA GLY A 151 -8.87 -8.90 1.03
C GLY A 151 -9.42 -7.73 0.25
N PHE A 152 -8.78 -6.56 0.24
CA PHE A 152 -9.23 -5.39 -0.51
C PHE A 152 -8.36 -5.13 -1.74
N PHE A 153 -8.49 -6.00 -2.76
CA PHE A 153 -7.72 -5.86 -3.99
C PHE A 153 -8.07 -4.57 -4.76
N GLY A 154 -9.32 -4.12 -4.73
CA GLY A 154 -9.71 -2.80 -5.26
C GLY A 154 -8.95 -1.65 -4.59
N ALA A 155 -8.71 -1.73 -3.27
CA ALA A 155 -7.94 -0.72 -2.54
C ALA A 155 -6.47 -0.77 -2.93
N ALA A 156 -5.91 -1.98 -3.07
CA ALA A 156 -4.56 -2.19 -3.55
C ALA A 156 -4.36 -1.59 -4.96
N VAL A 157 -5.27 -1.83 -5.90
CA VAL A 157 -5.18 -1.23 -7.26
C VAL A 157 -5.33 0.29 -7.21
N THR A 158 -6.24 0.80 -6.38
CA THR A 158 -6.38 2.25 -6.17
C THR A 158 -5.09 2.86 -5.65
N HIS A 159 -4.45 2.21 -4.67
CA HIS A 159 -3.14 2.60 -4.18
C HIS A 159 -2.11 2.61 -5.31
N LEU A 160 -2.02 1.56 -6.12
CA LEU A 160 -1.06 1.48 -7.24
C LEU A 160 -1.19 2.63 -8.21
N VAL A 161 -2.42 2.98 -8.59
CA VAL A 161 -2.71 4.09 -9.52
C VAL A 161 -2.25 5.42 -8.93
N LEU A 162 -2.68 5.73 -7.70
CA LEU A 162 -2.33 6.99 -7.04
C LEU A 162 -0.83 7.09 -6.73
N HIS A 163 -0.22 6.00 -6.27
CA HIS A 163 1.23 5.90 -6.07
C HIS A 163 1.99 6.13 -7.37
N GLY A 164 1.52 5.55 -8.48
CA GLY A 164 2.11 5.74 -9.80
C GLY A 164 2.17 7.22 -10.20
N PHE A 165 1.04 7.94 -10.10
CA PHE A 165 1.00 9.37 -10.38
C PHE A 165 1.88 10.18 -9.42
N TYR A 166 1.77 9.93 -8.12
CA TYR A 166 2.54 10.63 -7.09
C TYR A 166 4.05 10.46 -7.29
N LYS A 167 4.52 9.24 -7.50
CA LYS A 167 5.95 8.97 -7.67
C LYS A 167 6.50 9.48 -8.98
N ALA A 168 5.75 9.32 -10.07
CA ALA A 168 6.16 9.86 -11.36
C ALA A 168 6.34 11.39 -11.26
N TYR A 169 5.39 12.09 -10.64
CA TYR A 169 5.48 13.52 -10.37
C TYR A 169 6.74 13.87 -9.56
N HIS A 170 6.94 13.25 -8.39
CA HIS A 170 8.08 13.58 -7.53
C HIS A 170 9.44 13.30 -8.17
N PHE A 171 9.59 12.20 -8.92
CA PHE A 171 10.86 11.93 -9.61
C PHE A 171 11.12 12.90 -10.75
N LEU A 172 10.10 13.25 -11.55
CA LEU A 172 10.25 14.20 -12.65
C LEU A 172 10.49 15.63 -12.13
N SER A 173 9.81 16.05 -11.07
CA SER A 173 9.99 17.35 -10.44
C SER A 173 11.35 17.48 -9.73
N ALA A 174 11.86 16.42 -9.11
CA ALA A 174 13.21 16.43 -8.51
C ALA A 174 14.33 16.62 -9.55
N GLY A 175 14.08 16.29 -10.83
CA GLY A 175 14.99 16.61 -11.92
C GLY A 175 14.97 18.09 -12.33
N ALA A 176 13.88 18.79 -12.07
CA ALA A 176 13.71 20.22 -12.39
C ALA A 176 14.07 21.15 -11.22
N GLN A 177 14.03 20.66 -9.97
CA GLN A 177 14.22 21.41 -8.72
C GLN A 177 15.65 21.35 -8.16
N VAL A 178 16.67 21.03 -8.97
CA VAL A 178 18.08 21.07 -8.49
C VAL A 178 18.59 22.50 -8.30
N GLU A 179 17.76 23.52 -8.58
CA GLU A 179 18.11 24.93 -8.41
C GLU A 179 17.33 25.57 -7.24
N HIS A 180 18.10 26.01 -6.23
CA HIS A 180 17.75 26.96 -5.16
C HIS A 180 16.78 26.56 -4.04
N THR A 181 17.31 25.95 -2.98
CA THR A 181 16.80 26.22 -1.61
C THR A 181 17.96 26.29 -0.62
N SER A 182 18.08 27.44 0.07
CA SER A 182 18.91 27.57 1.26
C SER A 182 18.30 26.77 2.42
N PRO A 183 19.12 26.22 3.33
CA PRO A 183 18.60 25.61 4.56
C PRO A 183 17.81 26.68 5.33
N ALA A 184 16.52 26.46 5.52
CA ALA A 184 15.73 27.22 6.47
C ALA A 184 15.76 26.45 7.79
N ASP A 185 15.98 27.15 8.90
CA ASP A 185 15.85 26.57 10.24
C ASP A 185 14.39 26.15 10.45
N GLU A 186 14.15 24.83 10.48
CA GLU A 186 12.84 24.26 10.76
C GLU A 186 12.59 24.30 12.28
N ASP A 187 11.94 25.37 12.75
CA ASP A 187 11.38 25.39 14.09
C ASP A 187 10.14 24.47 14.15
N ALA A 188 10.35 23.24 14.58
CA ALA A 188 9.26 22.31 14.90
C ALA A 188 8.48 22.81 16.13
N SER A 189 7.47 23.66 15.91
CA SER A 189 6.59 24.10 17.00
C SER A 189 5.76 22.91 17.50
N GLY A 190 5.85 22.60 18.80
CA GLY A 190 5.03 21.56 19.42
C GLY A 190 3.53 21.76 19.13
N THR A 191 2.81 20.66 18.95
CA THR A 191 1.38 20.71 18.59
C THR A 191 0.57 21.23 19.77
N SER A 192 0.01 22.45 19.66
CA SER A 192 -0.94 22.96 20.67
C SER A 192 -2.14 22.03 20.82
N LEU A 193 -2.85 22.09 21.96
CA LEU A 193 -4.08 21.31 22.18
C LEU A 193 -5.10 21.50 21.04
N ALA A 194 -5.25 22.73 20.54
CA ALA A 194 -6.12 23.03 19.40
C ALA A 194 -5.64 22.33 18.11
N GLY A 195 -4.33 22.35 17.85
CA GLY A 195 -3.74 21.62 16.71
C GLY A 195 -3.95 20.12 16.82
N ALA A 196 -3.75 19.53 18.00
CA ALA A 196 -3.99 18.11 18.25
C ALA A 196 -5.47 17.74 18.04
N ALA A 197 -6.40 18.57 18.49
CA ALA A 197 -7.83 18.38 18.26
C ALA A 197 -8.17 18.41 16.76
N VAL A 198 -7.64 19.38 16.01
CA VAL A 198 -7.85 19.47 14.55
C VAL A 198 -7.34 18.23 13.84
N VAL A 199 -6.14 17.76 14.19
CA VAL A 199 -5.54 16.54 13.63
C VAL A 199 -6.42 15.31 13.89
N LEU A 200 -6.84 15.12 15.14
CA LEU A 200 -7.65 13.97 15.54
C LEU A 200 -9.04 14.00 14.89
N LEU A 201 -9.71 15.15 14.93
CA LEU A 201 -11.04 15.31 14.31
C LEU A 201 -10.99 15.13 12.80
N THR A 202 -9.96 15.65 12.13
CA THR A 202 -9.78 15.47 10.67
C THR A 202 -9.54 14.01 10.34
N GLY A 203 -8.70 13.30 11.11
CA GLY A 203 -8.44 11.88 10.92
C GLY A 203 -9.70 11.01 11.06
N VAL A 204 -10.44 11.20 12.16
CA VAL A 204 -11.68 10.45 12.43
C VAL A 204 -12.76 10.78 11.39
N ALA A 205 -12.95 12.07 11.07
CA ALA A 205 -13.90 12.49 10.05
C ALA A 205 -13.55 11.95 8.66
N GLY A 206 -12.27 11.88 8.32
CA GLY A 206 -11.81 11.25 7.08
C GLY A 206 -12.17 9.77 7.00
N GLY A 207 -11.90 9.00 8.06
CA GLY A 207 -12.29 7.59 8.14
C GLY A 207 -13.81 7.39 8.05
N ALA A 208 -14.58 8.19 8.78
CA ALA A 208 -16.04 8.15 8.73
C ALA A 208 -16.58 8.48 7.33
N LEU A 209 -16.03 9.51 6.67
CA LEU A 209 -16.38 9.89 5.31
C LEU A 209 -16.08 8.76 4.32
N PHE A 210 -14.91 8.14 4.41
CA PHE A 210 -14.55 6.99 3.58
C PHE A 210 -15.52 5.81 3.79
N ALA A 211 -15.84 5.48 5.05
CA ALA A 211 -16.76 4.41 5.38
C ALA A 211 -18.18 4.67 4.84
N VAL A 212 -18.67 5.92 4.93
CA VAL A 212 -19.98 6.32 4.38
C VAL A 212 -20.01 6.21 2.86
N LEU A 213 -18.96 6.66 2.17
CA LEU A 213 -18.92 6.68 0.71
C LEU A 213 -18.70 5.30 0.08
N THR A 214 -17.98 4.41 0.76
CA THR A 214 -17.60 3.08 0.23
C THR A 214 -18.35 1.91 0.85
N GLY A 215 -19.10 2.17 1.93
CA GLY A 215 -19.76 1.15 2.74
C GLY A 215 -18.81 0.22 3.52
N LYS A 216 -17.49 0.42 3.44
CA LYS A 216 -16.48 -0.43 4.11
C LYS A 216 -16.34 -0.09 5.59
N GLY A 217 -16.03 -1.10 6.40
CA GLY A 217 -15.84 -0.96 7.85
C GLY A 217 -17.12 -0.78 8.67
N THR A 218 -18.28 -1.10 8.08
CA THR A 218 -19.57 -1.18 8.77
C THR A 218 -19.76 -2.51 9.51
N SER A 219 -19.01 -3.54 9.10
CA SER A 219 -18.92 -4.87 9.72
C SER A 219 -17.62 -5.04 10.53
N VAL A 220 -17.63 -5.98 11.48
CA VAL A 220 -16.45 -6.34 12.31
C VAL A 220 -15.57 -7.34 11.55
N ASP A 221 -15.02 -6.91 10.42
CA ASP A 221 -14.11 -7.68 9.58
C ASP A 221 -12.88 -6.82 9.20
N SER A 222 -12.02 -7.35 8.32
CA SER A 222 -10.84 -6.63 7.82
C SER A 222 -11.15 -5.27 7.19
N GLY A 223 -12.41 -4.98 6.81
CA GLY A 223 -12.87 -3.67 6.35
C GLY A 223 -12.80 -2.61 7.43
N LEU A 224 -12.99 -2.99 8.70
CA LEU A 224 -12.77 -2.08 9.82
C LEU A 224 -11.29 -1.66 9.88
N LEU A 225 -10.37 -2.59 9.64
CA LEU A 225 -8.95 -2.27 9.57
C LEU A 225 -8.61 -1.35 8.40
N LEU A 226 -9.23 -1.54 7.24
CA LEU A 226 -9.06 -0.63 6.10
C LEU A 226 -9.43 0.80 6.50
N VAL A 227 -10.57 1.00 7.17
CA VAL A 227 -10.99 2.32 7.68
C VAL A 227 -10.03 2.85 8.73
N VAL A 228 -9.59 2.02 9.69
CA VAL A 228 -8.57 2.40 10.67
C VAL A 228 -7.30 2.90 9.98
N PHE A 229 -6.85 2.22 8.94
CA PHE A 229 -5.68 2.64 8.17
C PHE A 229 -5.90 3.97 7.44
N VAL A 230 -7.11 4.23 6.93
CA VAL A 230 -7.47 5.56 6.37
C VAL A 230 -7.42 6.64 7.45
N VAL A 231 -7.93 6.36 8.66
CA VAL A 231 -7.84 7.27 9.80
C VAL A 231 -6.37 7.57 10.14
N LEU A 232 -5.53 6.53 10.25
CA LEU A 232 -4.12 6.67 10.62
C LEU A 232 -3.33 7.48 9.58
N THR A 233 -3.53 7.22 8.29
CA THR A 233 -2.83 7.96 7.23
C THR A 233 -3.31 9.40 7.14
N THR A 234 -4.61 9.65 7.30
CA THR A 234 -5.19 11.01 7.34
C THR A 234 -4.67 11.77 8.55
N LEU A 235 -4.62 11.13 9.72
CA LEU A 235 -4.09 11.71 10.96
C LEU A 235 -2.61 12.08 10.81
N HIS A 236 -1.81 11.16 10.27
CA HIS A 236 -0.39 11.40 10.02
C HIS A 236 -0.16 12.58 9.06
N ALA A 237 -0.92 12.64 7.96
CA ALA A 237 -0.84 13.73 6.99
C ALA A 237 -1.31 15.07 7.57
N ALA A 238 -2.43 15.07 8.30
CA ALA A 238 -2.95 16.24 9.00
C ALA A 238 -1.95 16.76 10.04
N ARG A 239 -1.31 15.87 10.82
CA ARG A 239 -0.28 16.25 11.78
C ARG A 239 0.89 16.93 11.07
N SER A 240 1.41 16.31 10.01
CA SER A 240 2.51 16.88 9.22
C SER A 240 2.17 18.27 8.70
N ALA A 241 0.96 18.47 8.17
CA ALA A 241 0.49 19.78 7.73
C ALA A 241 0.35 20.78 8.90
N VAL A 242 -0.09 20.33 10.08
CA VAL A 242 -0.17 21.21 11.26
C VAL A 242 1.21 21.60 11.80
N THR A 243 2.22 20.74 11.71
CA THR A 243 3.54 21.00 12.30
C THR A 243 4.51 21.70 11.35
N HIS A 244 4.45 21.41 10.04
CA HIS A 244 5.46 21.87 9.07
C HIS A 244 4.97 22.96 8.10
N THR A 245 3.74 23.44 8.24
CA THR A 245 3.25 24.53 7.39
C THR A 245 3.53 25.89 8.01
N SER A 246 4.13 26.80 7.24
CA SER A 246 4.51 28.17 7.63
C SER A 246 3.34 29.17 7.71
N LEU A 247 2.09 28.68 7.65
CA LEU A 247 0.88 29.49 7.76
C LEU A 247 0.59 29.89 9.21
N SER A 248 -0.16 30.98 9.40
CA SER A 248 -0.69 31.34 10.71
C SER A 248 -1.57 30.22 11.29
N ALA A 249 -1.60 30.09 12.62
CA ALA A 249 -2.32 28.98 13.28
C ALA A 249 -3.78 28.85 12.82
N ASN A 250 -4.50 29.96 12.70
CA ASN A 250 -5.90 29.97 12.27
C ASN A 250 -6.06 29.50 10.81
N ALA A 251 -5.21 30.00 9.90
CA ALA A 251 -5.23 29.59 8.51
C ALA A 251 -4.87 28.10 8.37
N ARG A 252 -3.86 27.63 9.11
CA ARG A 252 -3.42 26.24 9.13
C ARG A 252 -4.51 25.30 9.66
N TYR A 253 -5.13 25.62 10.79
CA TYR A 253 -6.17 24.79 11.40
C TYR A 253 -7.45 24.73 10.58
N GLY A 254 -7.80 25.81 9.87
CA GLY A 254 -8.91 25.78 8.91
C GLY A 254 -8.57 25.01 7.63
N ALA A 255 -7.36 25.18 7.09
CA ALA A 255 -6.95 24.57 5.83
C ALA A 255 -6.85 23.04 5.90
N VAL A 256 -6.42 22.48 7.03
CA VAL A 256 -6.24 21.02 7.20
C VAL A 256 -7.51 20.23 6.86
N PRO A 257 -8.65 20.40 7.55
CA PRO A 257 -9.87 19.68 7.20
C PRO A 257 -10.39 20.03 5.80
N LEU A 258 -10.23 21.29 5.36
CA LEU A 258 -10.67 21.74 4.03
C LEU A 258 -9.89 21.10 2.87
N VAL A 259 -8.66 20.66 3.10
CA VAL A 259 -7.84 19.97 2.08
C VAL A 259 -7.99 18.45 2.21
N PHE A 260 -7.87 17.91 3.43
CA PHE A 260 -7.80 16.46 3.61
C PHE A 260 -9.17 15.78 3.45
N LEU A 261 -10.29 16.38 3.90
CA LEU A 261 -11.60 15.72 3.76
C LEU A 261 -12.03 15.60 2.28
N PRO A 262 -11.91 16.64 1.43
CA PRO A 262 -12.15 16.47 0.00
C PRO A 262 -11.18 15.49 -0.67
N ALA A 263 -9.91 15.46 -0.26
CA ALA A 263 -8.95 14.48 -0.78
C ALA A 263 -9.37 13.03 -0.45
N ILE A 264 -9.89 12.79 0.75
CA ILE A 264 -10.45 11.48 1.13
C ILE A 264 -11.73 11.17 0.34
N ALA A 265 -12.59 12.15 0.07
CA ALA A 265 -13.75 11.94 -0.79
C ALA A 265 -13.32 11.54 -2.22
N VAL A 266 -12.32 12.23 -2.79
CA VAL A 266 -11.75 11.86 -4.10
C VAL A 266 -11.16 10.45 -4.04
N TYR A 267 -10.40 10.11 -3.01
CA TYR A 267 -9.88 8.76 -2.82
C TYR A 267 -10.99 7.70 -2.80
N ALA A 268 -12.07 7.93 -2.06
CA ALA A 268 -13.23 7.03 -2.00
C ALA A 268 -13.90 6.87 -3.37
N LEU A 269 -14.08 7.97 -4.12
CA LEU A 269 -14.66 7.92 -5.46
C LEU A 269 -13.77 7.16 -6.45
N VAL A 270 -12.46 7.36 -6.40
CA VAL A 270 -11.51 6.60 -7.25
C VAL A 270 -11.53 5.12 -6.86
N TYR A 271 -11.61 4.80 -5.56
CA TYR A 271 -11.74 3.43 -5.07
C TYR A 271 -13.00 2.75 -5.61
N GLU A 272 -14.15 3.42 -5.54
CA GLU A 272 -15.41 2.89 -6.09
C GLU A 272 -15.35 2.74 -7.61
N ALA A 273 -14.79 3.72 -8.32
CA ALA A 273 -14.62 3.64 -9.77
C ALA A 273 -13.75 2.45 -10.18
N ILE A 274 -12.62 2.25 -9.50
CA ILE A 274 -11.73 1.11 -9.74
C ILE A 274 -12.42 -0.21 -9.38
N SER A 275 -13.11 -0.26 -8.25
CA SER A 275 -13.85 -1.46 -7.84
C SER A 275 -14.95 -1.81 -8.84
N GLY A 276 -15.61 -0.80 -9.43
CA GLY A 276 -16.55 -0.95 -10.54
C GLY A 276 -15.91 -1.52 -11.80
N VAL A 277 -14.73 -1.01 -12.21
CA VAL A 277 -13.97 -1.55 -13.36
C VAL A 277 -13.54 -3.01 -13.12
N LEU A 278 -13.20 -3.36 -11.88
CA LEU A 278 -12.77 -4.71 -11.51
C LEU A 278 -13.94 -5.69 -11.32
N SER A 279 -15.20 -5.25 -11.33
CA SER A 279 -16.37 -6.07 -11.00
C SER A 279 -16.54 -7.35 -11.83
N GLY A 280 -15.96 -7.42 -13.03
CA GLY A 280 -15.93 -8.62 -13.87
C GLY A 280 -14.87 -9.66 -13.48
N LEU A 281 -14.04 -9.38 -12.47
CA LEU A 281 -13.06 -10.34 -11.96
C LEU A 281 -13.69 -11.28 -10.91
N PRO A 282 -13.23 -12.54 -10.83
CA PRO A 282 -13.81 -13.52 -9.90
C PRO A 282 -13.74 -13.10 -8.42
N VAL A 283 -12.68 -12.39 -8.02
CA VAL A 283 -12.50 -11.91 -6.65
C VAL A 283 -11.96 -10.49 -6.69
N VAL A 284 -12.77 -9.53 -6.21
CA VAL A 284 -12.41 -8.11 -6.09
C VAL A 284 -12.25 -7.70 -4.62
N ALA A 285 -13.07 -8.29 -3.76
CA ALA A 285 -12.98 -8.16 -2.32
C ALA A 285 -13.26 -9.52 -1.64
N ALA A 286 -12.45 -9.86 -0.65
CA ALA A 286 -12.58 -11.07 0.17
C ALA A 286 -12.26 -10.73 1.64
N PRO A 287 -13.10 -9.90 2.29
CA PRO A 287 -12.86 -9.49 3.67
C PRO A 287 -12.79 -10.70 4.59
N THR A 288 -11.81 -10.70 5.49
CA THR A 288 -11.58 -11.79 6.44
C THR A 288 -12.04 -11.38 7.83
N GLN A 289 -12.43 -12.36 8.65
CA GLN A 289 -12.75 -12.09 10.05
C GLN A 289 -11.52 -11.56 10.79
N LEU A 290 -11.74 -10.61 11.70
CA LEU A 290 -10.66 -10.05 12.50
C LEU A 290 -10.13 -11.12 13.47
N SER A 291 -8.80 -11.18 13.57
CA SER A 291 -8.09 -12.02 14.52
C SER A 291 -7.20 -11.18 15.41
N ALA A 292 -6.67 -11.75 16.49
CA ALA A 292 -5.72 -11.04 17.37
C ALA A 292 -4.49 -10.52 16.60
N ALA A 293 -4.04 -11.24 15.58
CA ALA A 293 -2.92 -10.82 14.73
C ALA A 293 -3.24 -9.55 13.92
N HIS A 294 -4.46 -9.44 13.41
CA HIS A 294 -4.94 -8.23 12.71
C HIS A 294 -4.91 -7.01 13.64
N VAL A 295 -5.40 -7.17 14.88
CA VAL A 295 -5.39 -6.11 15.90
C VAL A 295 -3.97 -5.74 16.28
N LEU A 296 -3.07 -6.72 16.44
CA LEU A 296 -1.66 -6.48 16.73
C LEU A 296 -0.99 -5.64 15.63
N VAL A 297 -1.23 -5.96 14.36
CA VAL A 297 -0.70 -5.18 13.23
C VAL A 297 -1.19 -3.73 13.30
N ALA A 298 -2.49 -3.51 13.53
CA ALA A 298 -3.03 -2.16 13.68
C ALA A 298 -2.39 -1.39 14.86
N ALA A 299 -2.23 -2.05 16.01
CA ALA A 299 -1.61 -1.46 17.19
C ALA A 299 -0.15 -1.08 16.96
N VAL A 300 0.63 -1.93 16.27
CA VAL A 300 2.02 -1.61 15.90
C VAL A 300 2.09 -0.42 14.96
N PHE A 301 1.21 -0.34 13.95
CA PHE A 301 1.15 0.82 13.06
C PHE A 301 0.77 2.10 13.80
N LEU A 302 -0.22 2.04 14.69
CA LEU A 302 -0.57 3.16 15.56
C LEU A 302 0.65 3.62 16.36
N ALA A 303 1.33 2.70 17.03
CA ALA A 303 2.52 2.99 17.84
C ALA A 303 3.70 3.54 17.01
N VAL A 304 3.81 3.23 15.72
CA VAL A 304 4.91 3.69 14.87
C VAL A 304 4.57 4.99 14.14
N TYR A 305 3.31 5.24 13.78
CA TYR A 305 2.89 6.38 12.96
C TYR A 305 2.29 7.55 13.74
N VAL A 306 1.88 7.35 14.98
CA VAL A 306 1.28 8.38 15.84
C VAL A 306 2.25 9.14 16.75
N PRO A 307 3.39 8.60 17.26
CA PRO A 307 4.32 9.38 18.09
C PRO A 307 4.88 10.61 17.38
#